data_AF-A0A5S9MB40-F1
#
_entry.id   AF-A0A5S9MB40-F1
#
_cell.length_a   1.000
_cell.length_b   1.000
_cell.length_c   1.000
_cell.angle_alpha   90.00
_cell.angle_beta   90.00
_cell.angle_gamma   90.00
#
_symmetry.space_group_name_H-M   'P 1'
#
loop_
_entity.id
_entity.type
_entity.pdbx_description
1 polymer ?
#
loop_
_entity_poly.entity_id
_entity_poly.type
_entity_poly.pdbx_seq_one_letter_code
_entity_poly.pdbx_strand_id
1 'polypeptide(L)' 'MYLQQTNFFNEKPLELMAQYGILAIEMETTALYSLAAKFDRKALSILTVSDHVLTGEETTAEERQTTFDEMILIALDSVL' A
#
# COMPACT_ATOMS: atom_id res chain seq x y z
N MET A 1 3.87 -9.12 2.16
CA MET A 1 4.41 -8.33 3.30
C MET A 1 4.64 -6.92 2.79
N TYR A 2 4.05 -5.89 3.40
CA TYR A 2 4.22 -4.49 2.99
C TYR A 2 5.34 -3.84 3.79
N LEU A 3 6.13 -2.97 3.17
CA LEU A 3 7.24 -2.30 3.84
C LEU A 3 6.93 -0.82 3.98
N GLN A 4 6.85 -0.37 5.23
CA GLN A 4 6.61 1.02 5.60
C GLN A 4 7.83 1.88 5.27
N GLN A 5 7.61 2.96 4.54
CA GLN A 5 8.63 3.96 4.28
C GLN A 5 8.29 5.28 4.99
N THR A 6 9.28 5.90 5.62
CA THR A 6 9.13 7.19 6.33
C THR A 6 9.73 8.35 5.52
N ASN A 7 10.54 8.05 4.51
CA ASN A 7 11.15 9.03 3.63
C ASN A 7 11.14 8.53 2.19
N PHE A 8 10.35 9.19 1.33
CA PHE A 8 10.07 8.80 -0.05
C PHE A 8 11.33 8.80 -0.94
N PHE A 9 12.30 9.68 -0.66
CA PHE A 9 13.47 9.92 -1.53
C PHE A 9 14.70 9.05 -1.21
N ASN A 10 14.63 8.13 -0.25
CA ASN A 10 15.78 7.28 0.05
C ASN A 10 15.92 6.16 -0.99
N GLU A 11 17.05 6.16 -1.70
CA GLU A 11 17.50 5.05 -2.56
C GLU A 11 17.71 3.80 -1.70
N LYS A 12 16.72 2.91 -1.68
CA LYS A 12 16.79 1.61 -1.03
C LYS A 12 16.96 0.51 -2.08
N PRO A 13 17.48 -0.68 -1.70
CA PRO A 13 17.62 -1.78 -2.64
C PRO A 13 16.24 -2.39 -2.95
N LEU A 14 15.49 -1.76 -3.85
CA LEU A 14 14.16 -2.21 -4.30
C LEU A 14 14.20 -3.66 -4.80
N GLU A 15 15.28 -4.04 -5.47
CA GLU A 15 15.54 -5.41 -5.93
C GLU A 15 15.61 -6.41 -4.77
N LEU A 16 16.26 -6.04 -3.66
CA LEU A 16 16.31 -6.88 -2.47
C LEU A 16 14.90 -7.02 -1.88
N MET A 17 14.13 -5.94 -1.79
CA MET A 17 12.75 -6.00 -1.27
C MET A 17 11.86 -6.91 -2.12
N ALA A 18 11.99 -6.83 -3.45
CA ALA A 18 11.30 -7.71 -4.38
C ALA A 18 11.71 -9.18 -4.18
N GLN A 19 13.01 -9.47 -3.98
CA GLN A 19 13.50 -10.82 -3.67
C GLN A 19 12.90 -11.39 -2.36
N TYR A 20 12.60 -10.54 -1.38
CA TYR A 20 11.91 -10.93 -0.14
C TYR A 20 10.37 -11.01 -0.29
N GLY A 21 9.82 -10.80 -1.49
CA GLY A 21 8.38 -10.89 -1.76
C GLY A 21 7.58 -9.69 -1.22
N ILE A 22 8.22 -8.53 -1.06
CA ILE A 22 7.51 -7.29 -0.75
C ILE A 22 6.84 -6.80 -2.02
N LEU A 23 5.53 -6.57 -1.95
CA LEU A 23 4.70 -6.30 -3.12
C LEU A 23 4.60 -4.82 -3.48
N ALA A 24 4.59 -3.96 -2.46
CA ALA A 24 4.41 -2.52 -2.62
C ALA A 24 5.00 -1.78 -1.41
N ILE A 25 5.23 -0.48 -1.61
CA ILE A 25 5.70 0.45 -0.61
C ILE A 25 4.59 1.47 -0.34
N GLU A 26 4.34 1.73 0.94
CA GLU A 26 3.35 2.70 1.42
C GLU A 26 3.84 3.31 2.76
N MET A 27 3.07 4.23 3.36
CA MET A 27 3.57 5.08 4.45
C MET A 27 2.69 5.06 5.72
N GLU A 28 1.75 4.13 5.90
CA GLU A 28 0.80 4.20 7.02
C GLU A 28 0.49 2.85 7.69
N THR A 29 0.59 1.72 6.98
CA THR A 29 0.06 0.42 7.39
C THR A 29 0.76 -0.12 8.63
N THR A 30 2.06 0.15 8.81
CA THR A 30 2.76 -0.28 10.02
C THR A 30 2.21 0.42 11.26
N ALA A 31 1.93 1.72 11.18
CA ALA A 31 1.34 2.45 12.29
C ALA A 31 -0.09 1.98 12.57
N LEU A 32 -0.91 1.82 11.53
CA LEU A 32 -2.29 1.33 11.64
C LEU A 32 -2.35 -0.03 12.34
N TYR A 33 -1.60 -1.02 11.86
CA TYR A 33 -1.63 -2.38 12.42
C TYR A 33 -1.03 -2.44 13.82
N SER A 34 0.03 -1.67 14.10
CA SER A 34 0.63 -1.60 15.43
C SER A 34 -0.35 -1.03 16.46
N LEU A 35 -1.07 0.03 16.11
CA LEU A 35 -2.07 0.65 16.98
C LEU A 35 -3.28 -0.26 17.16
N ALA A 36 -3.78 -0.88 16.10
CA ALA A 36 -4.88 -1.82 16.17
C ALA A 36 -4.57 -3.00 17.10
N ALA A 37 -3.39 -3.62 16.95
CA ALA A 37 -2.94 -4.68 17.84
C ALA A 37 -2.76 -4.20 19.30
N LYS A 38 -2.20 -3.00 19.50
CA LYS A 38 -2.02 -2.42 20.85
C LYS A 38 -3.33 -2.21 21.60
N PHE A 39 -4.40 -1.85 20.90
CA PHE A 39 -5.69 -1.49 21.48
C PHE A 39 -6.78 -2.56 21.29
N ASP A 40 -6.38 -3.78 20.90
CA ASP A 40 -7.26 -4.93 20.64
C ASP A 40 -8.41 -4.59 19.67
N ARG A 41 -8.04 -3.98 18.55
CA ARG A 41 -8.95 -3.59 17.45
C ARG A 41 -8.59 -4.33 16.17
N LYS A 42 -9.58 -4.46 15.29
CA LYS A 42 -9.38 -4.95 13.92
C LYS A 42 -8.99 -3.79 13.02
N ALA A 43 -8.05 -4.02 12.11
CA ALA A 43 -7.68 -3.08 11.05
C ALA A 43 -7.26 -3.83 9.79
N LEU A 44 -7.44 -3.18 8.65
CA LEU A 44 -7.07 -3.68 7.32
C LEU A 44 -6.63 -2.49 6.45
N SER A 45 -5.53 -2.66 5.71
CA SER A 45 -5.11 -1.76 4.63
C SER A 45 -5.41 -2.42 3.29
N ILE A 46 -6.12 -1.70 2.42
CA ILE A 46 -6.36 -2.06 1.02
C ILE A 46 -5.71 -0.96 0.17
N LEU A 47 -4.92 -1.35 -0.81
CA LEU A 47 -4.06 -0.45 -1.58
C LEU A 47 -4.26 -0.69 -3.07
N THR A 48 -4.37 0.39 -3.83
CA THR A 48 -4.30 0.39 -5.30
C THR A 48 -2.89 0.77 -5.72
N VAL A 49 -2.30 0.02 -6.66
CA VAL A 49 -0.96 0.33 -7.19
C VAL A 49 -1.09 1.50 -8.15
N SER A 50 -0.51 2.65 -7.80
CA SER A 50 -0.48 3.84 -8.66
C SER A 50 0.74 3.89 -9.56
N ASP A 51 1.89 3.41 -9.06
CA ASP A 51 3.18 3.55 -9.73
C ASP A 51 4.02 2.29 -9.52
N HIS A 52 4.79 1.90 -10.53
CA HIS A 52 5.68 0.75 -10.47
C HIS A 52 7.14 1.20 -10.34
N VAL A 53 7.62 1.27 -9.10
CA VAL A 53 8.94 1.85 -8.74
C VAL A 53 10.16 1.19 -9.41
N LEU A 54 10.04 -0.03 -9.93
CA LEU A 54 11.14 -0.71 -10.64
C LEU A 54 11.18 -0.40 -12.14
N THR A 55 10.02 -0.14 -12.76
CA THR A 55 9.91 0.12 -14.21
C THR A 55 9.74 1.60 -14.53
N GLY A 56 9.33 2.40 -13.54
CA GLY A 56 9.01 3.82 -13.70
C GLY A 56 7.65 4.07 -14.36
N GLU A 57 6.79 3.06 -14.46
CA GLU A 57 5.42 3.23 -14.96
C GLU A 57 4.58 3.99 -13.93
N GLU A 58 3.90 5.04 -14.37
CA GLU A 58 3.00 5.86 -13.55
C GLU A 58 1.61 5.86 -14.19
N THR A 59 0.58 5.76 -13.37
CA THR A 59 -0.81 5.84 -13.83
C THR A 59 -1.23 7.27 -14.16
N THR A 60 -2.11 7.42 -15.15
CA THR A 60 -2.79 8.69 -15.41
C THR A 60 -3.82 8.99 -14.31
N ALA A 61 -4.27 10.25 -14.22
CA ALA A 61 -5.30 10.63 -13.26
C ALA A 61 -6.64 9.88 -13.47
N GLU A 62 -6.99 9.58 -14.72
CA GLU A 62 -8.23 8.87 -15.09
C GLU A 62 -8.17 7.37 -14.72
N GLU A 63 -7.03 6.72 -14.97
CA GLU A 63 -6.80 5.33 -14.57
C GLU A 63 -6.80 5.17 -13.04
N ARG A 64 -6.23 6.14 -12.31
CA ARG A 64 -6.31 6.15 -10.85
C ARG A 64 -7.74 6.28 -10.35
N GLN A 65 -8.54 7.17 -10.93
CA GLN A 65 -9.90 7.41 -10.47
C GLN A 65 -10.78 6.15 -10.65
N THR A 66 -10.72 5.53 -11.83
CA THR A 66 -11.58 4.36 -12.14
C THR A 66 -11.22 3.13 -11.31
N THR A 67 -9.93 2.89 -11.05
CA THR A 67 -9.48 1.79 -10.17
C THR A 67 -9.74 2.06 -8.69
N PHE A 68 -9.77 3.32 -8.26
CA PHE A 68 -10.04 3.68 -6.88
C PHE A 68 -11.47 3.31 -6.43
N ASP A 69 -12.45 3.45 -7.33
CA ASP A 69 -13.85 3.16 -7.01
C ASP A 69 -14.05 1.69 -6.59
N GLU A 70 -13.42 0.76 -7.31
CA GLU A 70 -13.46 -0.68 -6.98
C GLU A 70 -12.85 -0.98 -5.61
N MET A 71 -11.69 -0.35 -5.30
CA MET A 71 -11.03 -0.50 -4.01
C MET A 71 -11.96 -0.04 -2.86
N ILE A 72 -12.67 1.07 -3.04
CA ILE A 72 -13.60 1.61 -2.04
C ILE A 72 -14.79 0.66 -1.84
N LEU A 73 -15.36 0.10 -2.91
CA LEU A 73 -16.45 -0.87 -2.80
C LEU A 73 -16.01 -2.11 -2.03
N ILE A 74 -14.84 -2.68 -2.33
CA ILE A 74 -14.27 -3.82 -1.60
C ILE A 74 -14.03 -3.46 -0.12
N ALA A 75 -13.54 -2.25 0.16
CA ALA A 75 -13.33 -1.79 1.52
C ALA A 75 -14.66 -1.71 2.30
N LEU A 76 -15.71 -1.17 1.69
CA LEU A 76 -17.05 -1.10 2.30
C LEU A 76 -17.62 -2.50 2.54
N ASP A 77 -17.49 -3.42 1.57
CA ASP A 77 -17.95 -4.81 1.72
C ASP A 77 -17.19 -5.56 2.82
N SER A 78 -15.92 -5.23 3.06
CA SER A 78 -15.10 -5.89 4.08
C SER A 78 -15.50 -5.56 5.53
N VAL A 79 -16.29 -4.49 5.73
CA VAL A 79 -16.71 -4.02 7.06
C VAL A 79 -18.20 -4.23 7.35
N LEU A 80 -18.97 -4.75 6.37
CA LEU A 80 -20.36 -5.18 6.52
C LEU A 80 -20.45 -6.61 7.09
#